data_AF-A0A6J6P8U7-F1
#
_entry.id   AF-A0A6J6P8U7-F1
#
_cell.length_a   1.000
_cell.length_b   1.000
_cell.length_c   1.000
_cell.angle_alpha   90.00
_cell.angle_beta   90.00
_cell.angle_gamma   90.00
#
_symmetry.space_group_name_H-M   'P 1'
#
loop_
_entity.id
_entity.type
_entity.pdbx_description
1 polymer ?
#
loop_
_entity_poly.entity_id
_entity_poly.type
_entity_poly.pdbx_seq_one_letter_code
_entity_poly.pdbx_strand_id
1 'polypeptide(L)'
;MQLKLGFRNLWFWLFLTTTVFQVFRGSLIDTLIFGAGTVMVFLSAANLLNHVHLSKPHAHKFAIYTTVLVIILALSFVPRHTPLQAIIVLAILPFALRFAWYSDVGPKDKADRRIKRAQMAWAAGGVGLLLWEFAANILGQLDKSLKSFPTLSVLIDPVLDNVFGQAAFAVLWLIIGIGFLRLWKTP
;
A
#
# COMPACT_ATOMS: atom_id res chain seq x y z
N MET A 1 27.72 -7.69 16.28
CA MET A 1 26.49 -7.21 15.63
C MET A 1 26.09 -8.21 14.56
N GLN A 2 25.17 -9.14 14.84
CA GLN A 2 24.73 -10.10 13.81
C GLN A 2 23.80 -9.35 12.85
N LEU A 3 24.30 -8.99 11.67
CA LEU A 3 23.48 -8.46 10.59
C LEU A 3 22.46 -9.54 10.23
N LYS A 4 21.22 -9.42 10.71
CA LYS A 4 20.13 -10.27 10.21
C LYS A 4 19.97 -9.88 8.76
N LEU A 5 20.38 -10.76 7.85
CA LEU A 5 20.36 -10.45 6.42
C LEU A 5 18.96 -10.00 6.01
N GLY A 6 18.85 -8.77 5.50
CA GLY A 6 17.57 -8.10 5.24
C GLY A 6 16.67 -8.89 4.27
N PHE A 7 17.26 -9.72 3.41
CA PHE A 7 16.55 -10.62 2.50
C PHE A 7 15.76 -11.74 3.18
N ARG A 8 15.94 -11.98 4.49
CA ARG A 8 15.09 -12.93 5.24
C ARG A 8 13.69 -12.36 5.51
N ASN A 9 13.49 -11.06 5.33
CA ASN A 9 12.18 -10.43 5.44
C ASN A 9 11.37 -10.65 4.16
N LEU A 10 10.20 -11.28 4.27
CA LEU A 10 9.32 -11.53 3.11
C LEU A 10 8.84 -10.23 2.44
N TRP A 11 8.73 -9.13 3.20
CA TRP A 11 8.38 -7.82 2.64
C TRP A 11 9.45 -7.29 1.69
N PHE A 12 10.73 -7.62 1.91
CA PHE A 12 11.79 -7.22 0.98
C PHE A 12 11.53 -7.80 -0.41
N TRP A 13 11.22 -9.09 -0.48
CA TRP A 13 10.93 -9.76 -1.75
C TRP A 13 9.68 -9.21 -2.42
N LEU A 14 8.62 -8.90 -1.66
CA LEU A 14 7.40 -8.32 -2.20
C LEU A 14 7.64 -6.94 -2.84
N PHE A 15 8.37 -6.05 -2.16
CA PHE A 15 8.71 -4.74 -2.71
C PHE A 15 9.68 -4.85 -3.89
N LEU A 16 10.65 -5.76 -3.81
CA LEU A 16 11.62 -6.00 -4.88
C LEU A 16 10.94 -6.50 -6.16
N THR A 17 10.07 -7.52 -6.06
CA THR A 17 9.35 -8.05 -7.24
C THR A 17 8.44 -6.99 -7.85
N THR A 18 7.78 -6.19 -7.02
CA THR A 18 6.97 -5.06 -7.48
C THR A 18 7.84 -4.01 -8.20
N THR A 19 9.01 -3.68 -7.64
CA THR A 19 9.95 -2.73 -8.27
C THR A 19 10.39 -3.22 -9.65
N VAL A 20 10.80 -4.49 -9.75
CA VAL A 20 11.19 -5.11 -11.03
C VAL A 20 10.04 -5.06 -12.03
N PHE A 21 8.80 -5.31 -11.59
CA PHE A 21 7.63 -5.20 -12.44
C PHE A 21 7.41 -3.78 -12.96
N GLN A 22 7.59 -2.75 -12.13
CA GLN A 22 7.43 -1.36 -12.58
C GLN A 22 8.52 -0.93 -13.57
N VAL A 23 9.75 -1.45 -13.41
CA VAL A 23 10.82 -1.27 -14.40
C VAL A 23 10.40 -1.89 -15.73
N PHE A 24 9.90 -3.13 -15.71
CA PHE A 24 9.40 -3.80 -16.91
C PHE A 24 8.23 -3.05 -17.56
N ARG A 25 7.34 -2.45 -16.76
CA ARG A 25 6.23 -1.63 -17.22
C ARG A 25 6.66 -0.26 -17.76
N GLY A 26 7.89 0.18 -17.50
CA GLY A 26 8.38 1.51 -17.87
C GLY A 26 7.83 2.65 -16.99
N SER A 27 7.30 2.34 -15.81
CA SER A 27 6.77 3.37 -14.89
C SER A 27 7.87 3.88 -13.96
N LEU A 28 8.46 5.03 -14.31
CA LEU A 28 9.58 5.61 -13.56
C LEU A 28 9.19 5.98 -12.12
N ILE A 29 8.03 6.65 -11.94
CA ILE A 29 7.58 7.11 -10.62
C ILE A 29 7.32 5.91 -9.69
N ASP A 30 6.62 4.90 -10.19
CA ASP A 30 6.32 3.70 -9.39
C ASP A 30 7.61 2.93 -9.06
N THR A 31 8.54 2.85 -10.01
CA THR A 31 9.87 2.25 -9.78
C THR A 31 10.61 2.94 -8.64
N LEU A 32 10.58 4.27 -8.58
CA LEU A 32 11.23 5.02 -7.50
C LEU A 32 10.54 4.77 -6.15
N ILE A 33 9.20 4.78 -6.11
CA ILE A 33 8.43 4.55 -4.89
C ILE A 33 8.69 3.15 -4.33
N PHE A 34 8.52 2.10 -5.15
CA PHE A 34 8.72 0.73 -4.71
C PHE A 34 10.20 0.39 -4.48
N GLY A 35 11.10 0.98 -5.26
CA GLY A 35 12.55 0.84 -5.07
C GLY A 35 13.02 1.43 -3.74
N ALA A 36 12.56 2.65 -3.42
CA ALA A 36 12.82 3.27 -2.11
C ALA A 36 12.23 2.43 -0.96
N GLY A 37 11.02 1.90 -1.14
CA GLY A 37 10.41 0.95 -0.19
C GLY A 37 11.24 -0.32 0.02
N THR A 38 11.75 -0.92 -1.06
CA THR A 38 12.64 -2.10 -1.02
C THR A 38 13.87 -1.83 -0.17
N VAL A 39 14.54 -0.70 -0.41
CA VAL A 39 15.73 -0.27 0.36
C VAL A 39 15.36 -0.03 1.82
N MET A 40 14.26 0.66 2.10
CA MET A 40 13.81 0.96 3.45
C MET A 40 13.52 -0.32 4.26
N VAL A 41 12.83 -1.30 3.65
CA VAL A 41 12.56 -2.61 4.27
C VAL A 41 13.85 -3.38 4.50
N PHE A 42 14.79 -3.35 3.55
CA PHE A 42 16.11 -3.98 3.72
C PHE A 42 16.87 -3.40 4.90
N LEU A 43 16.96 -2.06 4.98
CA LEU A 43 17.66 -1.36 6.07
C LEU A 43 16.99 -1.60 7.43
N SER A 44 15.66 -1.61 7.47
CA SER A 44 14.88 -1.96 8.66
C SER A 44 15.16 -3.40 9.12
N ALA A 45 15.10 -4.37 8.19
CA ALA A 45 15.32 -5.79 8.49
C ALA A 45 16.77 -6.10 8.90
N ALA A 46 17.72 -5.37 8.33
CA ALA A 46 19.13 -5.43 8.69
C ALA A 46 19.46 -4.73 10.02
N ASN A 47 18.45 -4.19 10.71
CA ASN A 47 18.57 -3.56 12.02
C ASN A 47 19.34 -2.22 11.98
N LEU A 48 19.49 -1.61 10.80
CA LEU A 48 20.14 -0.30 10.62
C LEU A 48 19.22 0.87 11.00
N LEU A 49 17.90 0.65 11.02
CA LEU A 49 16.90 1.67 11.40
C LEU A 49 16.42 1.55 12.86
N ASN A 50 17.06 0.69 13.67
CA ASN A 50 16.65 0.46 15.06
C ASN A 50 16.79 1.66 16.00
N HIS A 51 17.46 2.74 15.57
CA HIS A 51 17.51 3.97 16.35
C HIS A 51 16.24 4.83 16.19
N VAL A 52 15.41 4.54 15.19
CA VAL A 52 14.17 5.28 14.89
C VAL A 52 12.98 4.56 15.51
N HIS A 53 12.86 4.64 16.83
CA HIS A 53 11.68 4.16 17.56
C HIS A 53 10.72 5.32 17.81
N LEU A 54 9.61 5.37 17.06
CA LEU A 54 8.54 6.31 17.35
C LEU A 54 7.53 5.65 18.29
N SER A 55 7.08 6.41 19.28
CA SER A 55 5.93 6.04 20.10
C SER A 55 4.67 5.98 19.24
N LYS A 56 3.77 5.04 19.57
CA LYS A 56 2.46 4.94 18.94
C LYS A 56 1.75 6.29 19.10
N PRO A 57 1.50 7.03 18.00
CA PRO A 57 0.83 8.30 18.10
C PRO A 57 -0.62 8.09 18.49
N HIS A 58 -1.08 8.80 19.51
CA HIS A 58 -2.49 8.88 19.86
C HIS A 58 -3.02 10.21 19.33
N ALA A 59 -4.07 10.14 18.51
CA ALA A 59 -4.73 11.32 17.98
C ALA A 59 -6.16 11.39 18.51
N HIS A 60 -6.62 12.60 18.78
CA HIS A 60 -8.00 12.84 19.19
C HIS A 60 -8.96 12.38 18.09
N LYS A 61 -10.08 11.73 18.47
CA LYS A 61 -11.03 11.14 17.51
C LYS A 61 -11.53 12.14 16.47
N PHE A 62 -11.81 13.37 16.89
CA PHE A 62 -12.25 14.42 15.98
C PHE A 62 -11.16 14.82 14.99
N ALA A 63 -9.88 14.88 15.40
CA ALA A 63 -8.78 15.17 14.48
C ALA A 63 -8.63 14.07 13.41
N ILE A 64 -8.88 12.81 13.77
CA ILE A 64 -8.91 11.69 12.82
C ILE A 64 -10.08 11.89 11.85
N TYR A 65 -11.30 12.11 12.35
CA TYR A 65 -12.49 12.28 11.49
C TYR A 65 -12.36 13.48 10.55
N THR A 66 -11.87 14.62 11.02
CA THR A 66 -11.67 15.80 10.17
C THR A 66 -10.59 15.56 9.12
N THR A 67 -9.47 14.94 9.49
CA THR A 67 -8.39 14.62 8.53
C THR A 67 -8.89 13.65 7.46
N VAL A 68 -9.63 12.62 7.86
CA VAL A 68 -10.22 11.64 6.95
C VAL A 68 -11.21 12.30 6.00
N LEU A 69 -12.09 13.16 6.52
CA LEU A 69 -13.03 13.91 5.70
C LEU A 69 -12.30 14.78 4.67
N VAL A 70 -11.27 15.53 5.10
CA VAL A 70 -10.46 16.37 4.20
C VAL A 70 -9.79 15.53 3.11
N ILE A 71 -9.21 14.38 3.45
CA ILE A 71 -8.56 13.50 2.47
C ILE A 71 -9.61 12.93 1.49
N ILE A 72 -10.78 12.51 1.96
CA ILE A 72 -11.86 12.03 1.08
C ILE A 72 -12.24 13.12 0.09
N LEU A 73 -12.53 14.32 0.57
CA LEU A 73 -12.91 15.45 -0.29
C LEU A 73 -11.80 15.76 -1.30
N ALA A 74 -10.55 15.86 -0.84
CA ALA A 74 -9.41 16.14 -1.70
C ALA A 74 -9.22 15.07 -2.79
N LEU A 75 -9.36 13.78 -2.46
CA LEU A 75 -9.19 12.68 -3.41
C LEU A 75 -10.40 12.46 -4.32
N SER A 76 -11.58 12.95 -3.95
CA SER A 76 -12.83 12.75 -4.73
C SER A 76 -13.08 13.84 -5.76
N PHE A 77 -12.64 15.07 -5.47
CA PHE A 77 -12.90 16.22 -6.34
C PHE A 77 -11.73 16.58 -7.26
N VAL A 78 -10.52 16.12 -6.94
CA VAL A 78 -9.36 16.35 -7.81
C VAL A 78 -9.33 15.32 -8.93
N PRO A 79 -9.35 15.73 -10.20
CA PRO A 79 -9.35 14.79 -11.32
C PRO A 79 -8.15 13.84 -11.27
N ARG A 80 -8.41 12.59 -11.64
CA ARG A 80 -7.39 11.55 -11.68
C ARG A 80 -6.33 11.86 -12.73
N HIS A 81 -5.12 11.33 -12.48
CA HIS A 81 -3.98 11.50 -13.39
C HIS A 81 -3.50 12.95 -13.55
N THR A 82 -3.85 13.82 -12.61
CA THR A 82 -3.32 15.19 -12.55
C THR A 82 -2.09 15.27 -11.63
N PRO A 83 -1.14 16.18 -11.91
CA PRO A 83 -0.01 16.43 -10.99
C PRO A 83 -0.46 16.82 -9.58
N LEU A 84 -1.59 17.55 -9.47
CA LEU A 84 -2.16 17.94 -8.18
C LEU A 84 -2.54 16.71 -7.35
N GLN A 85 -3.17 15.70 -7.96
CA GLN A 85 -3.50 14.47 -7.24
C GLN A 85 -2.24 13.75 -6.73
N ALA A 86 -1.19 13.69 -7.55
CA ALA A 86 0.08 13.11 -7.14
C ALA A 86 0.69 13.85 -5.94
N ILE A 87 0.66 15.18 -5.95
CA ILE A 87 1.12 16.01 -4.82
C ILE A 87 0.32 15.72 -3.55
N ILE A 88 -1.02 15.61 -3.65
CA ILE A 88 -1.88 15.30 -2.50
C ILE A 88 -1.51 13.94 -1.89
N VAL A 89 -1.37 12.90 -2.72
CA VAL A 89 -1.00 11.55 -2.27
C VAL A 89 0.39 11.56 -1.62
N LEU A 90 1.37 12.24 -2.23
CA LEU A 90 2.71 12.38 -1.66
C LEU A 90 2.72 13.17 -0.35
N ALA A 91 1.86 14.17 -0.20
CA ALA A 91 1.70 14.93 1.04
C ALA A 91 1.08 14.09 2.16
N ILE A 92 0.21 13.11 1.85
CA ILE A 92 -0.38 12.17 2.82
C ILE A 92 0.68 11.18 3.34
N LEU A 93 1.65 10.78 2.51
CA LEU A 93 2.67 9.78 2.83
C LEU A 93 3.41 10.03 4.16
N PRO A 94 3.99 11.21 4.46
CA PRO A 94 4.68 11.44 5.73
C PRO A 94 3.75 11.28 6.94
N PHE A 95 2.48 11.69 6.84
CA PHE A 95 1.50 11.46 7.91
C PHE A 95 1.23 9.97 8.07
N ALA A 96 0.97 9.26 6.98
CA ALA A 96 0.74 7.82 7.01
C ALA A 96 1.93 7.07 7.62
N LEU A 97 3.16 7.43 7.25
CA LEU A 97 4.38 6.89 7.84
C LEU A 97 4.48 7.20 9.33
N ARG A 98 4.18 8.42 9.78
CA ARG A 98 4.20 8.75 11.22
C ARG A 98 3.25 7.87 12.04
N PHE A 99 2.07 7.54 11.50
CA PHE A 99 1.07 6.69 12.16
C PHE A 99 1.37 5.19 12.04
N ALA A 100 2.01 4.75 10.96
CA ALA A 100 2.33 3.35 10.72
C ALA A 100 3.70 2.92 11.30
N TRP A 101 4.64 3.86 11.46
CA TRP A 101 6.02 3.58 11.86
C TRP A 101 6.16 3.56 13.39
N TYR A 102 5.58 2.55 14.03
CA TYR A 102 5.81 2.28 15.46
C TYR A 102 6.07 0.79 15.68
N SER A 103 6.89 0.46 16.67
CA SER A 103 7.15 -0.93 17.04
C SER A 103 6.02 -1.44 17.92
N ASP A 104 5.17 -2.31 17.37
CA ASP A 104 4.14 -3.00 18.16
C ASP A 104 4.81 -4.15 18.93
N VAL A 105 5.24 -3.86 20.17
CA VAL A 105 5.95 -4.82 21.03
C VAL A 105 4.94 -5.53 21.94
N GLY A 106 4.13 -6.40 21.32
CA GLY A 106 3.18 -7.25 22.04
C GLY A 106 3.35 -8.71 21.62
N PRO A 107 3.08 -9.69 22.50
CA PRO A 107 2.97 -11.08 22.11
C PRO A 107 1.91 -11.20 21.00
N LYS A 108 2.34 -11.55 19.78
CA LYS A 108 1.40 -11.85 18.70
C LYS A 108 0.76 -13.20 19.01
N ASP A 109 -0.56 -13.23 19.12
CA ASP A 109 -1.29 -14.48 19.29
C ASP A 109 -0.91 -15.45 18.18
N LYS A 110 -0.66 -16.71 18.57
CA LYS A 110 -0.38 -17.76 17.59
C LYS A 110 -1.63 -17.95 16.73
N ALA A 111 -1.45 -17.88 15.41
CA ALA A 111 -2.53 -18.10 14.47
C ALA A 111 -3.16 -19.49 14.67
N ASP A 112 -4.46 -19.52 14.98
CA ASP A 112 -5.25 -20.74 15.06
C ASP A 112 -5.48 -21.33 13.65
N ARG A 113 -6.15 -22.48 13.56
CA ARG A 113 -6.41 -23.13 12.27
C ARG A 113 -7.27 -22.28 11.34
N ARG A 114 -8.17 -21.45 11.87
CA ARG A 114 -9.04 -20.57 11.07
C ARG A 114 -8.24 -19.42 10.47
N ILE A 115 -7.40 -18.77 11.26
CA ILE A 115 -6.50 -17.69 10.82
C ILE A 115 -5.52 -18.21 9.79
N LYS A 116 -4.93 -19.40 9.98
CA LYS A 116 -4.02 -20.01 8.98
C LYS A 116 -4.71 -20.27 7.64
N ARG A 117 -5.97 -20.73 7.66
CA ARG A 117 -6.77 -20.90 6.43
C ARG A 117 -7.05 -19.58 5.75
N ALA A 118 -7.44 -18.56 6.52
CA ALA A 118 -7.66 -17.21 5.99
C ALA A 118 -6.37 -16.64 5.39
N GLN A 119 -5.23 -16.78 6.07
CA GLN A 119 -3.91 -16.38 5.53
C GLN A 119 -3.60 -17.06 4.21
N MET A 120 -3.86 -18.37 4.10
CA MET A 120 -3.64 -19.11 2.85
C MET A 120 -4.58 -18.65 1.74
N ALA A 121 -5.85 -18.40 2.04
CA ALA A 121 -6.82 -17.88 1.06
C ALA A 121 -6.42 -16.49 0.56
N TRP A 122 -6.00 -15.59 1.46
CA TRP A 122 -5.48 -14.28 1.11
C TRP A 122 -4.18 -14.36 0.30
N ALA A 123 -3.27 -15.27 0.65
CA ALA A 123 -2.04 -15.48 -0.11
C ALA A 123 -2.33 -16.01 -1.51
N ALA A 124 -3.19 -17.02 -1.64
CA ALA A 124 -3.60 -17.58 -2.93
C ALA A 124 -4.32 -16.53 -3.79
N GLY A 125 -5.22 -15.74 -3.20
CA GLY A 125 -5.89 -14.63 -3.88
C GLY A 125 -4.90 -13.56 -4.35
N GLY A 126 -3.97 -13.15 -3.49
CA GLY A 126 -2.93 -12.17 -3.84
C GLY A 126 -2.02 -12.66 -4.97
N VAL A 127 -1.58 -13.91 -4.93
CA VAL A 127 -0.79 -14.53 -6.01
C VAL A 127 -1.61 -14.61 -7.29
N GLY A 128 -2.87 -15.01 -7.23
CA GLY A 128 -3.76 -15.07 -8.39
C GLY A 128 -3.96 -13.70 -9.06
N LEU A 129 -4.22 -12.65 -8.27
CA LEU A 129 -4.35 -11.28 -8.77
C LEU A 129 -3.04 -10.77 -9.37
N LEU A 130 -1.90 -11.10 -8.76
CA LEU A 130 -0.59 -10.74 -9.29
C LEU A 130 -0.31 -11.42 -10.63
N LEU A 131 -0.59 -12.72 -10.74
CA LEU A 131 -0.44 -13.47 -11.99
C LEU A 131 -1.37 -12.93 -13.08
N TRP A 132 -2.60 -12.56 -12.72
CA TRP A 132 -3.54 -11.91 -13.63
C TRP A 132 -2.98 -10.58 -14.15
N GLU A 133 -2.61 -9.66 -13.25
CA GLU A 133 -2.04 -8.35 -13.60
C GLU A 133 -0.79 -8.49 -14.49
N PHE A 134 0.09 -9.43 -14.15
CA PHE A 134 1.30 -9.69 -14.91
C PHE A 134 1.01 -10.23 -16.32
N ALA A 135 0.14 -11.24 -16.41
CA ALA A 135 -0.26 -11.84 -17.69
C ALA A 135 -0.98 -10.81 -18.58
N ALA A 136 -1.93 -10.06 -18.03
CA ALA A 136 -2.66 -9.02 -18.74
C ALA A 136 -1.72 -7.93 -19.26
N ASN A 137 -0.76 -7.48 -18.45
CA ASN A 137 0.21 -6.48 -18.88
C ASN A 137 1.12 -7.00 -20.01
N ILE A 138 1.64 -8.24 -19.92
CA ILE A 138 2.47 -8.81 -21.00
C ILE A 138 1.68 -8.95 -22.29
N LEU A 139 0.50 -9.57 -22.23
CA LEU A 139 -0.34 -9.79 -23.40
C LEU A 139 -0.81 -8.46 -24.03
N GLY A 140 -1.16 -7.48 -23.20
CA GLY A 140 -1.53 -6.14 -23.66
C GLY A 140 -0.37 -5.40 -24.35
N GLN A 141 0.86 -5.56 -23.87
CA GLN A 141 2.04 -5.00 -24.54
C GLN A 141 2.34 -5.69 -25.88
N LEU A 142 2.20 -7.02 -25.95
CA LEU A 142 2.39 -7.80 -27.18
C LEU A 142 1.35 -7.43 -28.24
N ASP A 143 0.10 -7.24 -27.84
CA ASP A 143 -1.02 -6.84 -28.71
C ASP A 143 -1.05 -5.31 -28.97
N LYS A 144 -0.14 -4.55 -28.36
CA LYS A 144 -0.11 -3.07 -28.39
C LYS A 144 -1.48 -2.43 -28.04
N SER A 145 -2.24 -3.11 -27.19
CA SER A 145 -3.61 -2.73 -26.81
C SER A 145 -3.83 -2.97 -25.32
N LEU A 146 -4.24 -1.91 -24.61
CA LEU A 146 -4.59 -1.97 -23.19
C LEU A 146 -5.98 -2.56 -22.94
N LYS A 147 -6.79 -2.75 -23.99
CA LYS A 147 -8.20 -3.17 -23.88
C LYS A 147 -8.45 -4.63 -24.23
N SER A 148 -7.56 -5.24 -25.01
CA SER A 148 -7.70 -6.66 -25.39
C SER A 148 -7.46 -7.59 -24.21
N PHE A 149 -6.53 -7.22 -23.33
CA PHE A 149 -6.18 -7.92 -22.09
C PHE A 149 -6.10 -6.93 -20.93
N PRO A 150 -7.23 -6.41 -20.44
CA PRO A 150 -7.22 -5.32 -19.48
C PRO A 150 -6.75 -5.80 -18.10
N THR A 151 -5.82 -5.05 -17.52
CA THR A 151 -5.44 -5.17 -16.11
C THR A 151 -6.63 -4.81 -15.21
N LEU A 152 -6.61 -5.21 -13.93
CA LEU A 152 -7.65 -4.80 -12.98
C LEU A 152 -7.66 -3.28 -12.83
N SER A 153 -6.48 -2.65 -12.86
CA SER A 153 -6.36 -1.19 -12.90
C SER A 153 -7.16 -0.57 -14.07
N VAL A 154 -7.01 -1.08 -15.29
CA VAL A 154 -7.76 -0.60 -16.47
C VAL A 154 -9.26 -0.89 -16.36
N LEU A 155 -9.66 -2.00 -15.77
CA LEU A 155 -11.07 -2.34 -15.55
C LEU A 155 -11.75 -1.41 -14.54
N ILE A 156 -11.01 -0.98 -13.52
CA ILE A 156 -11.52 -0.12 -12.44
C ILE A 156 -11.49 1.36 -12.84
N ASP A 157 -10.64 1.75 -13.80
CA ASP A 157 -10.50 3.16 -14.22
C ASP A 157 -11.83 3.87 -14.55
N PRO A 158 -12.74 3.30 -15.37
CA PRO A 158 -14.02 3.97 -15.66
C PRO A 158 -14.89 4.20 -14.42
N VAL A 159 -14.78 3.33 -13.42
CA VAL A 159 -15.50 3.49 -12.14
C VAL A 159 -14.88 4.64 -11.36
N LEU A 160 -13.56 4.73 -11.32
CA LEU A 160 -12.81 5.76 -10.61
C LEU A 160 -12.73 7.09 -11.36
N ASP A 161 -13.13 7.17 -12.62
CA ASP A 161 -13.16 8.45 -13.36
C ASP A 161 -14.42 9.28 -13.03
N ASN A 162 -15.35 8.72 -12.25
CA ASN A 162 -16.48 9.44 -11.67
C ASN A 162 -16.21 9.82 -10.21
N VAL A 163 -16.61 11.04 -9.82
CA VAL A 163 -16.52 11.57 -8.44
C VAL A 163 -17.10 10.59 -7.42
N PHE A 164 -18.24 9.96 -7.71
CA PHE A 164 -18.85 8.99 -6.80
C PHE A 164 -17.99 7.73 -6.61
N GLY A 165 -17.35 7.24 -7.67
CA GLY A 165 -16.46 6.09 -7.58
C GLY A 165 -15.17 6.42 -6.82
N GLN A 166 -14.61 7.61 -7.03
CA GLN A 166 -13.45 8.10 -6.25
C GLN A 166 -13.79 8.23 -4.77
N ALA A 167 -14.95 8.82 -4.45
CA ALA A 167 -15.39 8.98 -3.08
C ALA A 167 -15.59 7.63 -2.39
N ALA A 168 -16.28 6.69 -3.05
CA ALA A 168 -16.47 5.34 -2.51
C ALA A 168 -15.13 4.64 -2.27
N PHE A 169 -14.20 4.74 -3.23
CA PHE A 169 -12.87 4.15 -3.10
C PHE A 169 -12.07 4.79 -1.95
N ALA A 170 -12.04 6.12 -1.86
CA ALA A 170 -11.33 6.84 -0.81
C ALA A 170 -11.88 6.51 0.59
N VAL A 171 -13.20 6.44 0.73
CA VAL A 171 -13.87 6.04 1.98
C VAL A 171 -13.47 4.63 2.37
N LEU A 172 -13.59 3.64 1.46
CA LEU A 172 -13.22 2.26 1.74
C LEU A 172 -11.74 2.13 2.10
N TRP A 173 -10.87 2.79 1.34
CA TRP A 173 -9.43 2.77 1.56
C TRP A 173 -9.05 3.31 2.94
N LEU A 174 -9.62 4.45 3.34
CA LEU A 174 -9.31 5.07 4.64
C LEU A 174 -9.92 4.30 5.81
N ILE A 175 -11.14 3.77 5.68
CA ILE A 175 -11.75 2.93 6.73
C ILE A 175 -10.89 1.69 7.00
N ILE A 176 -10.43 1.01 5.93
CA ILE A 176 -9.54 -0.15 6.05
C ILE A 176 -8.23 0.26 6.72
N GLY A 177 -7.61 1.37 6.29
CA GLY A 177 -6.37 1.87 6.85
C GLY A 177 -6.47 2.21 8.35
N ILE A 178 -7.49 2.96 8.75
CA ILE A 178 -7.73 3.31 10.16
C ILE A 178 -8.03 2.05 10.99
N GLY A 179 -8.79 1.12 10.42
CA GLY A 179 -9.08 -0.17 11.03
C GLY A 179 -7.81 -0.97 11.34
N PHE A 180 -6.85 -0.99 10.43
CA PHE A 180 -5.55 -1.63 10.65
C PHE A 180 -4.67 -0.91 11.66
N LEU A 181 -4.63 0.43 11.63
CA LEU A 181 -3.84 1.23 12.57
C LEU A 181 -4.38 1.19 14.01
N ARG A 182 -5.65 0.80 14.20
CA ARG A 182 -6.30 0.70 15.52
C ARG A 182 -6.03 1.93 16.39
N LEU A 183 -6.22 3.12 15.80
CA LEU A 183 -5.96 4.42 16.44
C LEU A 183 -6.95 4.75 17.56
N TRP A 184 -8.02 3.96 17.72
CA TRP A 184 -9.13 4.21 18.63
C TRP A 184 -9.02 3.55 20.02
N LYS A 185 -7.96 2.80 20.29
CA LYS A 185 -7.69 2.38 21.67
C LYS A 185 -7.17 3.59 22.44
N THR A 186 -7.97 4.13 23.35
CA THR A 186 -7.48 4.98 24.43
C THR A 186 -6.42 4.21 25.22
N PRO A 187 -5.37 4.89 25.72
CA PRO A 187 -4.38 4.27 26.60
C PRO A 187 -5.05 3.58 27.80
#